data_AF-A0A1I7RL66-F1
#
_entry.id   AF-A0A1I7RL66-F1
#
_cell.length_a   1.000
_cell.length_b   1.000
_cell.length_c   1.000
_cell.angle_alpha   90.00
_cell.angle_beta   90.00
_cell.angle_gamma   90.00
#
_symmetry.space_group_name_H-M   'P 1'
#
loop_
_entity.id
_entity.type
_entity.pdbx_description
1 polymer ?
#
loop_
_entity_poly.entity_id
_entity_poly.type
_entity_poly.pdbx_seq_one_letter_code
_entity_poly.pdbx_strand_id
1 'polypeptide(L)'
;MKFRFVGGLDCPDWVLAEISQFSRILKEIFRTISRDICHRLINGKFDFGQDEISSIEKLVGMDSETLKGALAALGFILEKSAKNKCAPKDLEKEMLQLGMAFDHATELSSVYEEEFPRLSKAMSNRFPRQPNLAIRNKEEKSINGVQVYIYTVSESNGKTFELGMSEQKRESLKQEMKRAMQTFAPYE
;
A
#
# COMPACT_ATOMS: atom_id res chain seq x y z
N MET A 1 -4.28 10.52 14.75
CA MET A 1 -3.83 9.32 15.47
C MET A 1 -3.04 8.46 14.50
N LYS A 2 -1.89 7.92 14.90
CA LYS A 2 -1.03 7.11 14.00
C LYS A 2 -1.53 5.67 13.97
N PHE A 3 -1.92 5.19 12.79
CA PHE A 3 -2.45 3.83 12.59
C PHE A 3 -1.45 2.95 11.84
N ARG A 4 -1.23 1.73 12.31
CA ARG A 4 -0.30 0.76 11.71
C ARG A 4 -0.78 0.30 10.34
N PHE A 5 -2.08 0.15 10.13
CA PHE A 5 -2.60 -0.31 8.83
C PHE A 5 -2.23 0.64 7.68
N VAL A 6 -2.06 1.94 7.94
CA VAL A 6 -1.55 2.95 6.97
C VAL A 6 -0.08 3.32 7.16
N GLY A 7 0.69 2.53 7.91
CA GLY A 7 2.13 2.72 8.04
C GLY A 7 2.53 3.81 9.04
N GLY A 8 1.73 4.03 10.08
CA GLY A 8 1.97 5.02 11.13
C GLY A 8 1.54 6.43 10.77
N LEU A 9 0.67 6.58 9.78
CA LEU A 9 0.06 7.84 9.34
C LEU A 9 -1.38 7.96 9.88
N ASP A 10 -1.98 9.13 9.70
CA ASP A 10 -3.41 9.32 9.93
C ASP A 10 -4.24 8.62 8.83
N CYS A 11 -5.45 8.17 9.20
CA CYS A 11 -6.39 7.60 8.23
C CYS A 11 -6.89 8.70 7.27
N PRO A 12 -6.91 8.48 5.95
CA PRO A 12 -7.44 9.48 5.02
C PRO A 12 -8.92 9.78 5.26
N ASP A 13 -9.31 11.06 5.16
CA ASP A 13 -10.69 11.51 5.43
C ASP A 13 -11.75 10.79 4.58
N TRP A 14 -11.43 10.51 3.31
CA TRP A 14 -12.34 9.79 2.43
C TRP A 14 -12.57 8.33 2.86
N VAL A 15 -11.57 7.67 3.47
CA VAL A 15 -11.75 6.33 4.03
C VAL A 15 -12.59 6.42 5.30
N LEU A 16 -12.29 7.41 6.15
CA LEU A 16 -13.00 7.63 7.40
C LEU A 16 -14.50 7.89 7.19
N ALA A 17 -14.87 8.65 6.16
CA ALA A 17 -16.26 8.90 5.80
C ALA A 17 -17.04 7.60 5.50
N GLU A 18 -16.37 6.62 4.89
CA GLU A 18 -16.96 5.36 4.46
C GLU A 18 -17.02 4.30 5.56
N ILE A 19 -16.20 4.39 6.62
CA ILE A 19 -16.18 3.39 7.71
C ILE A 19 -17.55 3.22 8.36
N SER A 20 -18.29 4.33 8.51
CA SER A 20 -19.65 4.31 9.06
C SER A 20 -20.67 3.60 8.15
N GLN A 21 -20.40 3.45 6.85
CA GLN A 21 -21.31 2.79 5.92
C GLN A 21 -21.31 1.27 6.08
N PHE A 22 -20.23 0.68 6.57
CA PHE A 22 -20.12 -0.77 6.73
C PHE A 22 -21.18 -1.34 7.68
N SER A 23 -21.61 -0.58 8.70
CA SER A 23 -22.66 -1.03 9.63
C SER A 23 -24.04 -1.21 8.98
N ARG A 24 -24.25 -0.67 7.77
CA ARG A 24 -25.47 -0.88 6.98
C ARG A 24 -25.47 -2.23 6.24
N ILE A 25 -24.30 -2.85 6.10
CA ILE A 25 -24.11 -4.13 5.43
C ILE A 25 -24.29 -5.25 6.47
N LEU A 26 -25.08 -6.28 6.14
CA LEU A 26 -25.13 -7.48 6.98
C LEU A 26 -23.76 -8.13 7.09
N LYS A 27 -23.42 -8.64 8.28
CA LYS A 27 -22.08 -9.19 8.59
C LYS A 27 -21.66 -10.29 7.61
N GLU A 28 -22.56 -11.18 7.24
CA GLU A 28 -22.29 -12.30 6.33
C GLU A 28 -21.98 -11.80 4.90
N ILE A 29 -22.69 -10.77 4.46
CA ILE A 29 -22.45 -10.11 3.16
C ILE A 29 -21.13 -9.35 3.21
N PHE A 30 -20.86 -8.62 4.30
CA PHE A 30 -19.59 -7.91 4.50
C PHE A 30 -18.38 -8.86 4.49
N ARG A 31 -18.47 -10.02 5.15
CA ARG A 31 -17.44 -11.08 5.09
C ARG A 31 -17.18 -11.51 3.65
N THR A 32 -18.26 -11.73 2.89
CA THR A 32 -18.21 -12.21 1.51
C THR A 32 -17.54 -11.18 0.60
N ILE A 33 -17.95 -9.92 0.72
CA ILE A 33 -17.34 -8.78 0.00
C ILE A 33 -15.86 -8.63 0.37
N SER A 34 -15.52 -8.71 1.66
CA SER A 34 -14.13 -8.61 2.12
C SER A 34 -13.24 -9.69 1.51
N ARG A 35 -13.72 -10.94 1.43
CA ARG A 35 -13.00 -12.04 0.77
C ARG A 35 -12.87 -11.82 -0.74
N ASP A 36 -13.94 -11.39 -1.41
CA ASP A 36 -13.90 -11.11 -2.85
C ASP A 36 -12.87 -10.00 -3.17
N ILE A 37 -12.86 -8.95 -2.36
CA ILE A 37 -11.85 -7.89 -2.41
C ILE A 37 -10.45 -8.46 -2.20
N CYS A 38 -10.22 -9.32 -1.20
CA CYS A 38 -8.92 -9.98 -1.02
C CYS A 38 -8.49 -10.74 -2.28
N HIS A 39 -9.38 -11.51 -2.89
CA HIS A 39 -9.09 -12.25 -4.13
C HIS A 39 -8.75 -11.32 -5.31
N ARG A 40 -9.52 -10.25 -5.50
CA ARG A 40 -9.24 -9.20 -6.50
C ARG A 40 -7.90 -8.52 -6.26
N LEU A 41 -7.62 -8.18 -5.00
CA LEU A 41 -6.35 -7.63 -4.53
C LEU A 41 -5.20 -8.62 -4.67
N ILE A 42 -5.41 -9.94 -4.69
CA ILE A 42 -4.36 -10.92 -4.97
C ILE A 42 -4.11 -11.03 -6.48
N ASN A 43 -5.16 -10.94 -7.30
CA ASN A 43 -5.12 -11.15 -8.75
C ASN A 43 -4.75 -9.90 -9.57
N GLY A 44 -4.81 -8.71 -8.99
CA GLY A 44 -4.35 -7.48 -9.64
C GLY A 44 -5.44 -6.73 -10.36
N LYS A 45 -6.68 -7.12 -10.13
CA LYS A 45 -7.86 -6.60 -10.78
C LYS A 45 -8.81 -6.09 -9.70
N PHE A 46 -8.48 -4.93 -9.12
CA PHE A 46 -9.37 -4.25 -8.20
C PHE A 46 -10.30 -3.34 -9.02
N ASP A 47 -11.28 -3.97 -9.67
CA ASP A 47 -12.32 -3.29 -10.42
C ASP A 47 -13.64 -4.05 -10.22
N PHE A 48 -14.74 -3.31 -10.16
CA PHE A 48 -16.09 -3.87 -10.00
C PHE A 48 -16.91 -3.48 -11.22
N GLY A 49 -17.43 -4.48 -11.93
CA GLY A 49 -18.29 -4.26 -13.09
C GLY A 49 -19.64 -3.67 -12.68
N GLN A 50 -20.30 -2.97 -13.61
CA GLN A 50 -21.60 -2.34 -13.34
C GLN A 50 -22.67 -3.35 -12.88
N ASP A 51 -22.66 -4.57 -13.42
CA ASP A 51 -23.59 -5.63 -13.03
C ASP A 51 -23.31 -6.16 -11.61
N GLU A 52 -22.04 -6.24 -11.21
CA GLU A 52 -21.62 -6.64 -9.86
C GLU A 52 -22.06 -5.59 -8.84
N ILE A 53 -21.80 -4.31 -9.14
CA ILE A 53 -22.24 -3.18 -8.32
C ILE A 53 -23.76 -3.24 -8.15
N SER A 54 -24.52 -3.37 -9.24
CA SER A 54 -25.98 -3.44 -9.21
C SER A 54 -26.51 -4.64 -8.40
N SER A 55 -25.76 -5.74 -8.38
CA SER A 55 -26.11 -6.93 -7.60
C SER A 55 -25.88 -6.71 -6.10
N ILE A 56 -24.76 -6.07 -5.73
CA ILE A 56 -24.45 -5.73 -4.34
C ILE A 56 -25.38 -4.63 -3.82
N GLU A 57 -25.71 -3.63 -4.63
CA GLU A 57 -26.69 -2.57 -4.30
C GLU A 57 -28.03 -3.16 -3.85
N LYS A 58 -28.55 -4.15 -4.60
CA LYS A 58 -29.82 -4.82 -4.27
C LYS A 58 -29.75 -5.60 -2.95
N LEU A 59 -28.58 -6.15 -2.63
CA LEU A 59 -28.38 -6.91 -1.39
C LEU A 59 -28.25 -6.00 -0.16
N VAL A 60 -27.64 -4.83 -0.33
CA VAL A 60 -27.26 -3.95 0.78
C VAL A 60 -28.24 -2.78 0.95
N GLY A 61 -28.97 -2.38 -0.10
CA GLY A 61 -29.86 -1.22 -0.07
C GLY A 61 -29.12 0.11 -0.01
N MET A 62 -27.93 0.19 -0.59
CA MET A 62 -27.11 1.40 -0.73
C MET A 62 -27.19 1.92 -2.17
N ASP A 63 -27.04 3.23 -2.34
CA ASP A 63 -26.86 3.83 -3.66
C ASP A 63 -25.46 3.52 -4.22
N SER A 64 -25.32 3.65 -5.54
CA SER A 64 -24.10 3.28 -6.27
C SER A 64 -22.87 4.04 -5.82
N GLU A 65 -23.01 5.32 -5.50
CA GLU A 65 -21.89 6.18 -5.18
C GLU A 65 -21.35 5.82 -3.80
N THR A 66 -22.23 5.73 -2.80
CA THR A 66 -21.87 5.30 -1.45
C THR A 66 -21.32 3.88 -1.45
N LEU A 67 -21.89 2.96 -2.23
CA LEU A 67 -21.38 1.60 -2.32
C LEU A 67 -19.97 1.56 -2.91
N LYS A 68 -19.71 2.29 -4.00
CA LYS A 68 -18.37 2.37 -4.61
C LYS A 68 -17.35 2.95 -3.63
N GLY A 69 -17.73 3.99 -2.89
CA GLY A 69 -16.93 4.57 -1.81
C GLY A 69 -16.58 3.52 -0.76
N ALA A 70 -17.57 2.82 -0.22
CA ALA A 70 -17.38 1.76 0.77
C ALA A 70 -16.48 0.61 0.26
N LEU A 71 -16.71 0.12 -0.96
CA LEU A 71 -15.88 -0.93 -1.57
C LEU A 71 -14.43 -0.47 -1.75
N ALA A 72 -14.21 0.76 -2.22
CA ALA A 72 -12.88 1.33 -2.37
C ALA A 72 -12.17 1.51 -1.02
N ALA A 73 -12.89 1.98 0.00
CA ALA A 73 -12.36 2.14 1.36
C ALA A 73 -11.95 0.79 1.95
N LEU A 74 -12.79 -0.24 1.80
CA LEU A 74 -12.49 -1.60 2.27
C LEU A 74 -11.28 -2.21 1.56
N GLY A 75 -11.21 -2.03 0.23
CA GLY A 75 -10.05 -2.41 -0.57
C GLY A 75 -8.77 -1.71 -0.12
N PHE A 76 -8.84 -0.41 0.12
CA PHE A 76 -7.71 0.38 0.62
C PHE A 76 -7.25 -0.10 1.99
N ILE A 77 -8.17 -0.35 2.94
CA ILE A 77 -7.84 -0.85 4.27
C ILE A 77 -7.09 -2.18 4.15
N LEU A 78 -7.62 -3.15 3.41
CA LEU A 78 -7.00 -4.48 3.23
C LEU A 78 -5.63 -4.40 2.54
N GLU A 79 -5.54 -3.60 1.47
CA GLU A 79 -4.29 -3.41 0.72
C GLU A 79 -3.20 -2.78 1.60
N LYS A 80 -3.54 -1.70 2.32
CA LYS A 80 -2.59 -0.98 3.18
C LYS A 80 -2.19 -1.83 4.39
N SER A 81 -3.14 -2.52 5.01
CA SER A 81 -2.86 -3.47 6.10
C SER A 81 -1.81 -4.49 5.67
N ALA A 82 -2.01 -5.12 4.51
CA ALA A 82 -1.08 -6.11 3.98
C ALA A 82 0.28 -5.51 3.63
N LYS A 83 0.32 -4.34 2.98
CA LYS A 83 1.57 -3.63 2.61
C LYS A 83 2.41 -3.25 3.82
N ASN A 84 1.76 -2.82 4.88
CA ASN A 84 2.41 -2.40 6.12
C ASN A 84 2.61 -3.55 7.12
N LYS A 85 2.25 -4.79 6.74
CA LYS A 85 2.32 -5.99 7.60
C LYS A 85 1.65 -5.76 8.96
N CYS A 86 0.53 -5.05 8.96
CA CYS A 86 -0.27 -4.83 10.16
C CYS A 86 -0.77 -6.17 10.69
N ALA A 87 -0.66 -6.40 12.00
CA ALA A 87 -1.17 -7.61 12.63
C ALA A 87 -2.71 -7.58 12.65
N PRO A 88 -3.42 -8.71 12.45
CA PRO A 88 -4.88 -8.73 12.42
C PRO A 88 -5.53 -8.13 13.68
N LYS A 89 -4.99 -8.44 14.86
CA LYS A 89 -5.45 -7.86 16.14
C LYS A 89 -5.21 -6.35 16.26
N ASP A 90 -4.17 -5.83 15.61
CA ASP A 90 -3.94 -4.38 15.56
C ASP A 90 -4.94 -3.75 14.60
N LEU A 91 -5.17 -4.36 13.43
CA LEU A 91 -6.18 -3.91 12.46
C LEU A 91 -7.57 -3.82 13.09
N GLU A 92 -8.00 -4.85 13.82
CA GLU A 92 -9.30 -4.86 14.53
C GLU A 92 -9.43 -3.66 15.48
N LYS A 93 -8.43 -3.44 16.34
CA LYS A 93 -8.41 -2.33 17.30
C LYS A 93 -8.43 -0.97 16.59
N GLU A 94 -7.68 -0.84 15.51
CA GLU A 94 -7.61 0.40 14.74
C GLU A 94 -8.94 0.69 14.04
N MET A 95 -9.62 -0.33 13.49
CA MET A 95 -10.94 -0.17 12.89
C MET A 95 -12.00 0.23 13.93
N LEU A 96 -11.95 -0.36 15.13
CA LEU A 96 -12.82 0.04 16.25
C LEU A 96 -12.58 1.50 16.65
N GLN A 97 -11.32 1.94 16.73
CA GLN A 97 -10.98 3.34 17.04
C GLN A 97 -11.47 4.31 15.97
N LEU A 98 -11.55 3.87 14.71
CA LEU A 98 -12.05 4.64 13.58
C LEU A 98 -13.59 4.61 13.46
N GLY A 99 -14.29 3.93 14.37
CA GLY A 99 -15.75 3.91 14.43
C GLY A 99 -16.42 2.77 13.66
N MET A 100 -15.67 1.75 13.23
CA MET A 100 -16.26 0.54 12.68
C MET A 100 -17.03 -0.22 13.78
N ALA A 101 -18.20 -0.77 13.44
CA ALA A 101 -18.96 -1.62 14.36
C ALA A 101 -18.15 -2.87 14.74
N PHE A 102 -18.33 -3.35 15.98
CA PHE A 102 -17.55 -4.44 16.54
C PHE A 102 -17.58 -5.71 15.69
N ASP A 103 -18.78 -6.16 15.31
CA ASP A 103 -18.95 -7.37 14.50
C ASP A 103 -18.21 -7.27 13.16
N HIS A 104 -18.26 -6.11 12.50
CA HIS A 104 -17.57 -5.88 11.22
C HIS A 104 -16.06 -5.80 11.37
N ALA A 105 -15.55 -5.20 12.45
CA ALA A 105 -14.12 -5.13 12.72
C ALA A 105 -13.52 -6.51 13.00
N THR A 106 -14.21 -7.32 13.81
CA THR A 106 -13.82 -8.72 14.09
C THR A 106 -13.88 -9.56 12.82
N GLU A 107 -14.92 -9.40 12.00
CA GLU A 107 -15.09 -10.12 10.75
C GLU A 107 -14.01 -9.75 9.72
N LEU A 108 -13.71 -8.46 9.57
CA LEU A 108 -12.63 -7.96 8.71
C LEU A 108 -11.28 -8.52 9.14
N SER A 109 -11.00 -8.50 10.44
CA SER A 109 -9.77 -9.05 11.03
C SER A 109 -9.62 -10.55 10.74
N SER A 110 -10.70 -11.33 10.91
CA SER A 110 -10.72 -12.76 10.60
C SER A 110 -10.45 -13.04 9.12
N VAL A 111 -11.12 -12.34 8.20
CA VAL A 111 -10.89 -12.48 6.76
C VAL A 111 -9.45 -12.08 6.38
N TYR A 112 -8.97 -10.99 6.97
CA TYR A 112 -7.60 -10.53 6.73
C TYR A 112 -6.57 -11.54 7.24
N GLU A 113 -6.75 -12.12 8.43
CA GLU A 113 -5.88 -13.16 8.98
C GLU A 113 -5.83 -14.41 8.09
N GLU A 114 -6.99 -14.87 7.59
CA GLU A 114 -7.10 -16.00 6.67
C GLU A 114 -6.33 -15.76 5.36
N GLU A 115 -6.47 -14.58 4.76
CA GLU A 115 -5.90 -14.26 3.45
C GLU A 115 -4.51 -13.59 3.51
N PHE A 116 -4.03 -13.21 4.70
CA PHE A 116 -2.78 -12.45 4.88
C PHE A 116 -1.56 -13.07 4.18
N PRO A 117 -1.31 -14.39 4.24
CA PRO A 117 -0.15 -14.99 3.57
C PRO A 117 -0.16 -14.76 2.06
N ARG A 118 -1.35 -14.82 1.44
CA ARG A 118 -1.52 -14.63 -0.01
C ARG A 118 -1.48 -13.15 -0.38
N LEU A 119 -2.16 -12.30 0.39
CA LEU A 119 -2.14 -10.84 0.23
C LEU A 119 -0.71 -10.30 0.36
N SER A 120 0.01 -10.65 1.42
CA SER A 120 1.37 -10.20 1.68
C SER A 120 2.33 -10.58 0.54
N LYS A 121 2.20 -11.81 0.01
CA LYS A 121 2.96 -12.26 -1.17
C LYS A 121 2.60 -11.46 -2.42
N ALA A 122 1.32 -11.24 -2.69
CA ALA A 122 0.86 -10.45 -3.84
C ALA A 122 1.32 -8.99 -3.75
N MET A 123 1.21 -8.36 -2.58
CA MET A 123 1.63 -6.97 -2.36
C MET A 123 3.14 -6.79 -2.46
N SER A 124 3.92 -7.77 -1.99
CA SER A 124 5.39 -7.77 -2.14
C SER A 124 5.83 -7.78 -3.61
N ASN A 125 5.05 -8.42 -4.50
CA ASN A 125 5.31 -8.46 -5.94
C ASN A 125 4.78 -7.23 -6.68
N ARG A 126 3.90 -6.44 -6.05
CA ARG A 126 3.26 -5.24 -6.64
C ARG A 126 3.92 -3.93 -6.29
N PHE A 127 4.96 -3.94 -5.47
CA PHE A 127 5.92 -2.86 -5.59
C PHE A 127 6.49 -2.96 -7.00
N PRO A 128 6.30 -1.96 -7.89
CA PRO A 128 7.24 -1.80 -8.96
C PRO A 128 8.57 -1.57 -8.24
N ARG A 129 9.35 -2.64 -8.05
CA ARG A 129 10.77 -2.48 -7.86
C ARG A 129 11.16 -1.78 -9.15
N GLN A 130 11.43 -0.47 -9.07
CA GLN A 130 12.18 0.16 -10.13
C GLN A 130 13.34 -0.78 -10.42
N PRO A 131 13.58 -1.09 -11.70
CA PRO A 131 14.51 -2.14 -12.07
C PRO A 131 15.79 -1.94 -11.27
N ASN A 132 16.26 -3.00 -10.60
CA ASN A 132 17.35 -2.88 -9.63
C ASN A 132 18.49 -2.09 -10.28
N LEU A 133 18.77 -0.90 -9.74
CA LEU A 133 19.82 -0.03 -10.23
C LEU A 133 21.14 -0.54 -9.67
N ALA A 134 22.01 -1.00 -10.56
CA ALA A 134 23.37 -1.37 -10.20
C ALA A 134 24.34 -0.37 -10.83
N ILE A 135 25.23 0.19 -10.01
CA ILE A 135 26.36 0.97 -10.51
C ILE A 135 27.35 -0.02 -11.13
N ARG A 136 27.57 0.07 -12.44
CA ARG A 136 28.51 -0.78 -13.18
C ARG A 136 29.90 -0.18 -13.25
N ASN A 137 29.95 1.14 -13.44
CA ASN A 137 31.19 1.86 -13.58
C ASN A 137 31.09 3.24 -12.91
N LYS A 138 32.24 3.75 -12.50
CA LYS A 138 32.42 5.11 -11.97
C LYS A 138 33.63 5.73 -12.66
N GLU A 139 33.39 6.80 -13.40
CA GLU A 139 34.41 7.61 -14.03
C GLU A 139 34.51 8.97 -13.35
N GLU A 140 35.71 9.54 -13.36
CA GLU A 140 35.99 10.86 -12.84
C GLU A 140 36.49 11.74 -13.97
N LYS A 141 35.83 12.87 -14.22
CA LYS A 141 36.19 13.82 -15.28
C LYS A 141 36.24 15.23 -14.71
N SER A 142 37.19 16.02 -15.18
CA SER A 142 37.22 17.46 -14.94
C SER A 142 36.57 18.16 -16.12
N ILE A 143 35.45 18.83 -15.88
CA ILE A 143 34.76 19.65 -16.89
C ILE A 143 34.89 21.10 -16.44
N ASN A 144 35.57 21.93 -17.23
CA ASN A 144 35.78 23.36 -16.93
C ASN A 144 36.39 23.63 -15.53
N GLY A 145 37.31 22.76 -15.07
CA GLY A 145 37.95 22.88 -13.75
C GLY A 145 37.11 22.36 -12.58
N VAL A 146 35.91 21.84 -12.84
CA VAL A 146 35.04 21.22 -11.82
C VAL A 146 35.11 19.70 -11.94
N GLN A 147 35.40 19.04 -10.83
CA GLN A 147 35.42 17.58 -10.74
C GLN A 147 33.99 17.02 -10.76
N VAL A 148 33.70 16.16 -11.73
CA VAL A 148 32.41 15.50 -11.94
C VAL A 148 32.61 14.00 -11.94
N TYR A 149 31.76 13.30 -11.20
CA TYR A 149 31.68 11.84 -11.18
C TYR A 149 30.58 11.38 -12.12
N ILE A 150 30.91 10.52 -13.08
CA ILE A 150 29.96 9.89 -14.00
C ILE A 150 29.76 8.45 -13.57
N TYR A 151 28.52 8.10 -13.23
CA TYR A 151 28.13 6.75 -12.86
C TYR A 151 27.37 6.10 -14.00
N THR A 152 27.88 4.97 -14.50
CA THR A 152 27.10 4.13 -15.41
C THR A 152 26.20 3.24 -14.57
N VAL A 153 24.90 3.46 -14.67
CA VAL A 153 23.88 2.73 -13.92
C VAL A 153 23.16 1.78 -14.89
N SER A 154 23.05 0.51 -14.50
CA SER A 154 22.25 -0.47 -15.23
C SER A 154 20.97 -0.80 -14.49
N GLU A 155 19.88 -0.87 -15.23
CA GLU A 155 18.60 -1.41 -14.82
C GLU A 155 18.59 -2.95 -14.96
N SER A 156 17.79 -3.64 -14.14
CA SER A 156 17.59 -5.09 -14.25
C SER A 156 16.97 -5.55 -15.58
N ASN A 157 16.40 -4.63 -16.37
CA ASN A 157 15.89 -4.90 -17.72
C ASN A 157 16.99 -4.79 -18.81
N GLY A 158 18.24 -4.52 -18.42
CA GLY A 158 19.39 -4.39 -19.32
C GLY A 158 19.63 -2.98 -19.87
N LYS A 159 18.75 -2.01 -19.61
CA LYS A 159 18.99 -0.60 -19.99
C LYS A 159 20.12 -0.02 -19.16
N THR A 160 20.94 0.81 -19.78
CA THR A 160 22.01 1.54 -19.10
C THR A 160 21.85 3.04 -19.35
N PHE A 161 22.16 3.84 -18.34
CA PHE A 161 22.20 5.28 -18.44
C PHE A 161 23.34 5.85 -17.60
N GLU A 162 23.76 7.07 -17.93
CA GLU A 162 24.85 7.76 -17.26
C GLU A 162 24.31 8.85 -16.35
N LEU A 163 24.82 8.91 -15.12
CA LEU A 163 24.49 9.92 -14.13
C LEU A 163 25.74 10.72 -13.78
N GLY A 164 25.82 11.96 -14.25
CA GLY A 164 26.86 12.91 -13.89
C GLY A 164 26.50 13.69 -12.62
N MET A 165 27.38 13.73 -11.63
CA MET A 165 27.19 14.51 -10.41
C MET A 165 28.48 15.16 -9.93
N SER A 166 28.38 16.39 -9.40
CA SER A 166 29.50 17.05 -8.71
C SER A 166 29.77 16.39 -7.36
N GLU A 167 30.95 16.64 -6.80
CA GLU A 167 31.33 16.16 -5.47
C GLU A 167 30.32 16.58 -4.39
N GLN A 168 29.87 17.84 -4.42
CA GLN A 168 28.88 18.36 -3.46
C GLN A 168 27.57 17.58 -3.50
N LYS A 169 27.05 17.28 -4.70
CA LYS A 169 25.82 16.48 -4.85
C LYS A 169 26.00 15.04 -4.38
N ARG A 170 27.17 14.46 -4.62
CA ARG A 170 27.51 13.10 -4.19
C ARG A 170 27.48 12.96 -2.67
N GLU A 171 28.05 13.94 -1.95
CA GLU A 171 28.07 13.89 -0.48
C GLU A 171 26.69 14.21 0.13
N SER A 172 25.90 15.09 -0.50
CA SER A 172 24.48 15.29 -0.12
C SER A 172 23.68 13.99 -0.25
N LEU A 173 23.80 13.30 -1.39
CA LEU A 173 23.10 12.03 -1.63
C LEU A 173 23.48 10.96 -0.60
N LYS A 174 24.78 10.82 -0.27
CA LYS A 174 25.23 9.89 0.78
C LYS A 174 24.62 10.20 2.14
N GLN A 175 24.53 11.47 2.52
CA GLN A 175 23.91 11.86 3.79
C GLN A 175 22.42 11.54 3.82
N GLU A 176 21.69 11.82 2.73
CA GLU A 176 20.27 11.50 2.63
C GLU A 176 20.02 9.99 2.65
N MET A 177 20.82 9.20 1.92
CA MET A 177 20.73 7.74 1.95
C MET A 177 20.99 7.19 3.36
N LYS A 178 21.98 7.74 4.08
CA LYS A 178 22.25 7.35 5.47
C LYS A 178 21.07 7.66 6.39
N ARG A 179 20.45 8.84 6.26
CA ARG A 179 19.25 9.22 7.03
C ARG A 179 18.05 8.33 6.71
N ALA A 180 17.84 8.03 5.42
CA ALA A 180 16.78 7.11 4.98
C ALA A 180 17.00 5.71 5.56
N MET A 181 18.22 5.17 5.46
CA MET A 181 18.56 3.86 6.05
C MET A 181 18.32 3.81 7.57
N GLN A 182 18.57 4.91 8.29
CA GLN A 182 18.26 5.01 9.72
C GLN A 182 16.75 5.08 10.00
N THR A 183 15.97 5.68 9.10
CA THR A 183 14.50 5.77 9.22
C THR A 183 13.82 4.44 8.93
N PHE A 184 14.41 3.62 8.04
CA PHE A 184 13.93 2.29 7.68
C PHE A 184 14.63 1.14 8.41
N ALA A 185 15.56 1.44 9.32
CA ALA A 185 16.09 0.43 10.22
C ALA A 185 14.91 -0.13 11.04
N PRO A 186 14.67 -1.46 11.03
CA PRO A 186 13.69 -2.03 11.93
C PRO A 186 14.09 -1.60 13.35
N TYR A 187 13.13 -1.10 14.12
CA TYR A 187 13.30 -0.98 15.57
C TYR A 187 13.68 -2.38 16.07
N GLU A 188 14.94 -2.57 16.46
CA GLU A 188 15.37 -3.73 17.25
C GLU A 188 14.70 -3.70 18.62
#